data_AF-A0A5R2MWX8-F1
#
_entry.id   AF-A0A5R2MWX8-F1
#
_cell.length_a   1.000
_cell.length_b   1.000
_cell.length_c   1.000
_cell.angle_alpha   90.00
_cell.angle_beta   90.00
_cell.angle_gamma   90.00
#
_symmetry.space_group_name_H-M   'P 1'
#
loop_
_entity.id
_entity.type
_entity.pdbx_description
1 polymer ?
#
loop_
_entity_poly.entity_id
_entity_poly.type
_entity_poly.pdbx_seq_one_letter_code
_entity_poly.pdbx_strand_id
1 'polypeptide(L)'
;LVNGPAQLGKGGIWRGDPAKAGPTGALGEIGTHAFNILEFVSGLRCTALSANLMRTVDSFGLDDTDLIQLEFEGNANGVLWSSFAAPGHRNGLRFKIVGSKATMEWRQEAPETL
;
A
#
# COMPACT_ATOMS: atom_id res chain seq x y z
N LEU A 1 -14.48 -16.94 3.01
CA LEU A 1 -13.32 -17.01 2.09
C LEU A 1 -12.21 -17.69 2.85
N VAL A 2 -12.04 -19.00 2.68
CA VAL A 2 -11.04 -19.78 3.41
C VAL A 2 -10.07 -20.32 2.38
N ASN A 3 -9.09 -19.51 2.00
CA ASN A 3 -8.03 -19.94 1.09
C ASN A 3 -6.80 -20.24 1.93
N GLY A 4 -6.66 -21.47 2.44
CA GLY A 4 -5.48 -21.87 3.22
C GLY A 4 -4.17 -21.70 2.42
N PRO A 5 -3.00 -21.59 3.08
CA PRO A 5 -1.72 -21.32 2.41
C PRO A 5 -1.33 -22.43 1.41
N ALA A 6 -1.89 -23.65 1.58
CA ALA A 6 -1.72 -24.77 0.66
C ALA A 6 -2.37 -24.58 -0.72
N GLN A 7 -3.22 -23.57 -0.90
CA GLN A 7 -3.86 -23.24 -2.17
C GLN A 7 -3.19 -22.07 -2.90
N LEU A 8 -2.19 -21.41 -2.28
CA LEU A 8 -1.34 -20.46 -2.99
C LEU A 8 -0.48 -21.25 -3.98
N GLY A 9 -0.63 -20.98 -5.27
CA GLY A 9 0.19 -21.62 -6.31
C GLY A 9 1.68 -21.52 -5.97
N LYS A 10 2.47 -22.54 -6.37
CA LYS A 10 3.90 -22.70 -6.00
C LYS A 10 4.76 -21.43 -6.11
N GLY A 11 4.39 -20.46 -6.97
CA GLY A 11 5.11 -19.20 -7.16
C GLY A 11 4.89 -18.11 -6.08
N GLY A 12 3.95 -18.28 -5.13
CA GLY A 12 3.56 -17.22 -4.17
C GLY A 12 3.82 -17.51 -2.69
N ILE A 13 4.16 -18.75 -2.33
CA ILE A 13 4.24 -19.19 -0.92
C ILE A 13 5.32 -18.42 -0.12
N TRP A 14 6.43 -18.06 -0.77
CA TRP A 14 7.54 -17.37 -0.10
C TRP A 14 7.17 -15.95 0.38
N ARG A 15 6.18 -15.31 -0.26
CA ARG A 15 5.72 -13.95 0.12
C ARG A 15 5.04 -13.89 1.48
N GLY A 16 4.50 -15.02 1.93
CA GLY A 16 3.92 -15.15 3.26
C GLY A 16 4.90 -15.72 4.30
N ASP A 17 6.16 -15.95 3.94
CA ASP A 17 7.19 -16.52 4.82
C ASP A 17 8.10 -15.39 5.33
N PRO A 18 8.00 -14.99 6.62
CA PRO A 18 8.79 -13.88 7.16
C PRO A 18 10.30 -14.10 7.06
N ALA A 19 10.76 -15.36 7.02
CA ALA A 19 12.18 -15.68 6.88
C ALA A 19 12.71 -15.38 5.47
N LYS A 20 11.83 -15.19 4.47
CA LYS A 20 12.18 -14.93 3.08
C LYS A 20 11.74 -13.55 2.62
N ALA A 21 10.51 -13.16 2.93
CA ALA A 21 9.91 -11.89 2.52
C ALA A 21 10.31 -10.72 3.43
N GLY A 22 10.82 -11.01 4.63
CA GLY A 22 11.12 -10.01 5.64
C GLY A 22 9.92 -9.79 6.58
N PRO A 23 9.90 -8.66 7.32
CA PRO A 23 8.97 -8.47 8.43
C PRO A 23 7.54 -8.15 8.01
N THR A 24 7.31 -7.82 6.73
CA THR A 24 6.03 -7.31 6.23
C THR A 24 5.68 -7.91 4.87
N GLY A 25 4.38 -8.02 4.59
CA GLY A 25 3.84 -8.49 3.33
C GLY A 25 3.48 -7.32 2.41
N ALA A 26 2.20 -6.94 2.38
CA ALA A 26 1.69 -5.87 1.52
C ALA A 26 2.40 -4.53 1.75
N LEU A 27 2.70 -4.18 3.00
CA LEU A 27 3.40 -2.94 3.33
C LEU A 27 4.78 -2.89 2.66
N GLY A 28 5.55 -3.96 2.79
CA GLY A 28 6.91 -4.05 2.23
C GLY A 28 6.92 -4.08 0.71
N GLU A 29 6.04 -4.91 0.11
CA GLU A 29 6.03 -5.15 -1.34
C GLU A 29 5.36 -4.03 -2.15
N ILE A 30 4.27 -3.41 -1.68
CA ILE A 30 3.53 -2.39 -2.44
C ILE A 30 3.34 -1.07 -1.67
N GLY A 31 3.24 -1.13 -0.34
CA GLY A 31 3.10 0.06 0.51
C GLY A 31 4.32 0.99 0.44
N THR A 32 5.53 0.44 0.43
CA THR A 32 6.78 1.22 0.29
C THR A 32 6.84 2.03 -1.01
N HIS A 33 6.34 1.47 -2.12
CA HIS A 33 6.25 2.19 -3.40
C HIS A 33 5.25 3.34 -3.31
N ALA A 34 4.06 3.12 -2.74
CA ALA A 34 3.08 4.17 -2.54
C ALA A 34 3.62 5.30 -1.64
N PHE A 35 4.31 4.94 -0.55
CA PHE A 35 4.97 5.90 0.34
C PHE A 35 6.03 6.73 -0.40
N ASN A 36 6.90 6.07 -1.18
CA ASN A 36 7.94 6.76 -1.94
C ASN A 36 7.34 7.70 -3.00
N ILE A 37 6.27 7.29 -3.68
CA ILE A 37 5.55 8.13 -4.65
C ILE A 37 4.95 9.36 -3.95
N LEU A 38 4.38 9.22 -2.76
CA LEU A 38 3.83 10.37 -2.02
C LEU A 38 4.92 11.39 -1.70
N GLU A 39 6.08 10.98 -1.17
CA GLU A 39 7.20 11.91 -0.94
C GLU A 39 7.73 12.52 -2.24
N PHE A 40 7.90 11.70 -3.28
CA PHE A 40 8.46 12.16 -4.55
C PHE A 40 7.57 13.20 -5.24
N VAL A 41 6.27 12.92 -5.34
CA VAL A 41 5.33 13.78 -6.07
C VAL A 41 4.99 15.03 -5.26
N SER A 42 4.86 14.91 -3.93
CA SER A 42 4.60 16.09 -3.08
C SER A 42 5.83 16.97 -2.87
N GLY A 43 7.03 16.38 -2.93
CA GLY A 43 8.27 17.04 -2.53
C GLY A 43 8.40 17.24 -1.01
N LEU A 44 7.49 16.66 -0.22
CA LEU A 44 7.47 16.78 1.24
C LEU A 44 8.01 15.50 1.88
N ARG A 45 8.76 15.65 2.97
CA ARG A 45 9.17 14.51 3.79
C ARG A 45 8.11 14.12 4.80
N CYS A 46 7.92 12.82 4.99
CA CYS A 46 7.10 12.31 6.08
C CYS A 46 7.84 12.50 7.41
N THR A 47 7.17 13.12 8.39
CA THR A 47 7.74 13.43 9.70
C THR A 47 7.25 12.51 10.81
N ALA A 48 6.02 12.00 10.68
CA ALA A 48 5.44 11.05 11.61
C ALA A 48 4.39 10.18 10.91
N LEU A 49 4.07 9.04 11.52
CA LEU A 49 3.02 8.15 11.04
C LEU A 49 2.34 7.40 12.18
N SER A 50 1.13 6.92 11.90
CA SER A 50 0.40 5.95 12.73
C SER A 50 -0.16 4.86 11.82
N ALA A 51 0.22 3.61 12.08
CA ALA A 51 -0.02 2.48 11.17
C ALA A 51 -0.85 1.38 11.85
N ASN A 52 -1.83 0.85 11.11
CA ASN A 52 -2.56 -0.36 11.44
C ASN A 52 -2.33 -1.40 10.34
N LEU A 53 -1.52 -2.41 10.65
CA LEU A 53 -1.20 -3.52 9.74
C LEU A 53 -2.12 -4.68 10.08
N MET A 54 -2.82 -5.19 9.07
CA MET A 54 -3.85 -6.21 9.25
C MET A 54 -3.53 -7.43 8.42
N ARG A 55 -3.92 -8.58 8.97
CA ARG A 55 -4.06 -9.82 8.23
C ARG A 55 -5.55 -10.12 8.12
N THR A 56 -6.12 -9.83 6.95
CA THR A 56 -7.53 -10.05 6.65
C THR A 56 -7.79 -11.46 6.10
N VAL A 57 -6.75 -12.13 5.63
CA VAL A 57 -6.75 -13.50 5.14
C VAL A 57 -5.89 -14.37 6.06
N ASP A 58 -6.53 -15.25 6.83
CA ASP A 58 -5.88 -16.07 7.88
C ASP A 58 -4.66 -16.88 7.39
N SER A 59 -4.65 -17.25 6.12
CA SER A 59 -3.59 -18.05 5.51
C SER A 59 -2.31 -17.29 5.21
N PHE A 60 -2.36 -15.96 5.17
CA PHE A 60 -1.19 -15.16 4.85
C PHE A 60 -0.32 -15.02 6.11
N GLY A 61 0.99 -15.26 6.00
CA GLY A 61 1.85 -15.25 7.20
C GLY A 61 2.26 -13.85 7.66
N LEU A 62 1.92 -12.83 6.89
CA LEU A 62 2.29 -11.42 7.09
C LEU A 62 1.05 -10.52 6.91
N ASP A 63 1.22 -9.20 7.01
CA ASP A 63 0.17 -8.24 6.65
C ASP A 63 -0.24 -8.39 5.18
N ASP A 64 -1.54 -8.32 4.93
CA ASP A 64 -2.12 -8.30 3.58
C ASP A 64 -2.89 -7.02 3.29
N THR A 65 -3.12 -6.18 4.31
CA THR A 65 -3.85 -4.92 4.21
C THR A 65 -3.36 -3.96 5.29
N ASP A 66 -3.00 -2.75 4.89
CA ASP A 66 -2.45 -1.74 5.78
C ASP A 66 -3.21 -0.43 5.64
N LEU A 67 -3.44 0.24 6.76
CA LEU A 67 -3.96 1.60 6.80
C LEU A 67 -3.00 2.47 7.62
N ILE A 68 -2.44 3.48 6.99
CA ILE A 68 -1.42 4.33 7.60
C ILE A 68 -1.82 5.78 7.46
N GLN A 69 -1.89 6.49 8.58
CA GLN A 69 -1.96 7.94 8.62
C GLN A 69 -0.54 8.50 8.60
N LEU A 70 -0.31 9.50 7.75
CA LEU A 70 0.99 10.10 7.50
C LEU A 70 0.93 11.60 7.79
N GLU A 71 1.95 12.11 8.47
CA GLU A 71 2.20 13.53 8.65
C GLU A 71 3.44 13.91 7.84
N PHE A 72 3.37 15.03 7.13
CA PHE A 72 4.45 15.55 6.29
C PHE A 72 4.86 16.95 6.75
N GLU A 73 6.07 17.36 6.35
CA GLU A 73 6.57 18.71 6.51
C GLU A 73 5.54 19.77 6.08
N GLY A 74 5.45 20.87 6.83
CA GLY A 74 4.48 21.93 6.55
C GLY A 74 3.03 21.60 6.94
N ASN A 75 2.82 20.65 7.87
CA ASN A 75 1.52 20.24 8.40
C ASN A 75 0.57 19.62 7.35
N ALA A 76 1.13 19.06 6.27
CA ALA A 76 0.34 18.28 5.33
C ALA A 76 0.05 16.89 5.92
N ASN A 77 -1.15 16.37 5.70
CA ASN A 77 -1.59 15.07 6.19
C ASN A 77 -1.96 14.16 5.03
N GLY A 78 -1.75 12.85 5.20
CA GLY A 78 -2.03 11.85 4.19
C GLY A 78 -2.55 10.54 4.77
N VAL A 79 -3.10 9.73 3.89
CA VAL A 79 -3.49 8.34 4.18
C VAL A 79 -2.88 7.45 3.11
N LEU A 80 -2.20 6.40 3.53
CA LEU A 80 -1.73 5.33 2.69
C LEU A 80 -2.54 4.07 3.00
N TRP A 81 -3.01 3.44 1.93
CA TRP A 81 -3.66 2.14 2.00
C TRP A 81 -3.04 1.21 0.97
N SER A 82 -2.54 0.06 1.44
CA SER A 82 -1.99 -1.03 0.62
C SER A 82 -2.75 -2.30 0.92
N SER A 83 -3.08 -3.10 -0.10
CA SER A 83 -3.75 -4.38 0.13
C SER A 83 -3.55 -5.38 -1.01
N PHE A 84 -3.23 -6.63 -0.66
CA PHE A 84 -3.36 -7.80 -1.54
C PHE A 84 -4.78 -8.40 -1.52
N ALA A 85 -5.53 -8.10 -0.46
CA ALA A 85 -6.87 -8.61 -0.21
C ALA A 85 -7.97 -7.63 -0.71
N ALA A 86 -7.75 -7.04 -1.89
CA ALA A 86 -8.65 -6.06 -2.49
C ALA A 86 -9.22 -6.52 -3.85
N PRO A 87 -10.17 -7.49 -3.88
CA PRO A 87 -10.79 -7.96 -5.12
C PRO A 87 -11.40 -6.81 -5.94
N GLY A 88 -11.19 -6.84 -7.25
CA GLY A 88 -11.60 -5.76 -8.15
C GLY A 88 -10.50 -4.74 -8.44
N HIS A 89 -9.41 -4.73 -7.66
CA HIS A 89 -8.20 -3.99 -7.96
C HIS A 89 -7.14 -4.94 -8.50
N ARG A 90 -6.64 -4.71 -9.73
CA ARG A 90 -5.59 -5.57 -10.31
C ARG A 90 -4.21 -5.02 -9.98
N ASN A 91 -3.94 -3.81 -10.45
CA ASN A 91 -2.76 -3.03 -10.09
C ASN A 91 -3.20 -1.59 -9.85
N GLY A 92 -4.11 -1.44 -8.88
CA GLY A 92 -4.89 -0.24 -8.63
C GLY A 92 -4.11 0.90 -7.97
N LEU A 93 -2.82 1.08 -8.30
CA LEU A 93 -2.04 2.20 -7.81
C LEU A 93 -2.72 3.51 -8.19
N ARG A 94 -3.05 4.31 -7.19
CA ARG A 94 -3.68 5.61 -7.33
C ARG A 94 -3.17 6.54 -6.25
N PHE A 95 -3.07 7.83 -6.57
CA PHE A 95 -2.75 8.84 -5.58
C PHE A 95 -3.47 10.14 -5.91
N LYS A 96 -3.64 10.98 -4.89
CA LYS A 96 -4.26 12.29 -4.99
C LYS A 96 -3.53 13.26 -4.08
N ILE A 97 -3.20 14.43 -4.62
CA ILE A 97 -2.59 15.53 -3.87
C ILE A 97 -3.49 16.75 -4.02
N VAL A 98 -3.91 17.31 -2.89
CA VAL A 98 -4.76 18.50 -2.82
C VAL A 98 -3.90 19.64 -2.29
N GLY A 99 -3.64 20.63 -3.14
CA GLY A 99 -2.97 21.86 -2.77
C GLY A 99 -3.95 23.04 -2.69
N SER A 100 -3.44 24.19 -2.27
CA SER A 100 -4.25 25.42 -2.15
C SER A 100 -4.72 26.00 -3.49
N LYS A 101 -4.06 25.64 -4.60
CA LYS A 101 -4.34 26.18 -5.95
C LYS A 101 -5.01 25.18 -6.88
N ALA A 102 -4.72 23.90 -6.70
CA ALA A 102 -5.16 22.83 -7.58
C ALA A 102 -5.08 21.48 -6.87
N THR A 103 -5.75 20.50 -7.46
CA THR A 103 -5.68 19.09 -7.09
C THR A 103 -5.17 18.29 -8.27
N MET A 104 -4.33 17.30 -8.01
CA MET A 104 -3.89 16.32 -8.99
C MET A 104 -4.29 14.93 -8.52
N GLU A 105 -4.80 14.12 -9.43
CA GLU A 105 -5.14 12.72 -9.20
C GLU A 105 -4.55 11.87 -10.33
N TRP A 106 -4.05 10.69 -9.99
CA TRP A 106 -3.54 9.74 -10.96
C TRP A 106 -4.05 8.33 -10.65
N ARG A 107 -4.35 7.56 -11.71
CA ARG A 107 -4.88 6.20 -11.63
C ARG A 107 -4.16 5.32 -12.63
N GLN A 108 -3.39 4.34 -12.15
CA GLN A 108 -2.61 3.45 -13.01
C GLN A 108 -3.46 2.63 -13.99
N GLU A 109 -4.69 2.30 -13.63
CA GLU A 109 -5.57 1.48 -14.47
C GLU A 109 -6.30 2.30 -15.55
N ALA A 110 -6.19 3.63 -15.51
CA ALA A 110 -6.66 4.55 -16.56
C ALA A 110 -5.60 5.65 -16.81
N PRO A 111 -4.35 5.28 -17.16
CA PRO A 111 -3.22 6.20 -17.15
C PRO A 111 -3.31 7.30 -18.22
N GLU A 112 -4.15 7.10 -19.24
CA GLU A 112 -4.43 8.05 -20.32
C GLU A 112 -5.57 9.04 -20.02
N THR A 113 -6.26 8.89 -18.89
CA THR A 113 -7.36 9.77 -18.49
C THR A 113 -6.87 10.80 -17.48
N LEU A 114 -7.16 12.09 -17.73
CA LEU A 114 -6.88 13.22 -16.84
C LEU A 114 -8.06 13.52 -15.90
#